data_AF-A0A5J4QX06-F1
#
_entry.id   AF-A0A5J4QX06-F1
#
_cell.length_a   1.000
_cell.length_b   1.000
_cell.length_c   1.000
_cell.angle_alpha   90.00
_cell.angle_beta   90.00
_cell.angle_gamma   90.00
#
_symmetry.space_group_name_H-M   'P 1'
#
loop_
_entity.id
_entity.type
_entity.pdbx_description
1 polymer ?
#
loop_
_entity_poly.entity_id
_entity_poly.type
_entity_poly.pdbx_seq_one_letter_code
_entity_poly.pdbx_strand_id
1 'polypeptide(L)'
;MQFDEVDQTKIEQFLGLVKDTIAANDELIYEYILNWFSFIVQNIGKKTETSIILQGLQGIGKNAFTNVLCELLAGYSSKNITDIDDFVGKFNTAIENKMLAIANEMKNFGESR
;
A
#
# COMPACT_ATOMS: atom_id res chain seq x y z
N MET A 1 -22.05 -20.00 -4.77
CA MET A 1 -21.39 -18.83 -4.14
C MET A 1 -22.44 -17.76 -4.03
N GLN A 2 -22.98 -17.55 -2.83
CA GLN A 2 -23.89 -16.44 -2.56
C GLN A 2 -22.99 -15.21 -2.42
N PHE A 3 -23.17 -14.21 -3.28
CA PHE A 3 -22.46 -12.94 -3.09
C PHE A 3 -23.04 -12.31 -1.83
N ASP A 4 -22.20 -12.11 -0.83
CA ASP A 4 -22.56 -11.28 0.32
C ASP A 4 -22.94 -9.88 -0.20
N GLU A 5 -23.97 -9.29 0.41
CA GLU A 5 -24.38 -7.92 0.10
C GLU A 5 -23.20 -6.97 0.38
N VAL A 6 -22.94 -6.07 -0.56
CA VAL A 6 -21.84 -5.11 -0.44
C VAL A 6 -22.17 -4.13 0.68
N ASP A 7 -21.36 -4.15 1.73
CA ASP A 7 -21.47 -3.21 2.85
C ASP A 7 -20.83 -1.87 2.50
N GLN A 8 -21.66 -0.98 1.95
CA GLN A 8 -21.25 0.35 1.50
C GLN A 8 -20.63 1.19 2.63
N THR A 9 -21.06 0.99 3.88
CA THR A 9 -20.54 1.71 5.05
C THR A 9 -19.04 1.46 5.23
N LYS A 10 -18.57 0.23 5.04
CA LYS A 10 -17.15 -0.12 5.16
C LYS A 10 -16.31 0.54 4.06
N ILE A 11 -16.86 0.61 2.85
CA ILE A 11 -16.21 1.26 1.71
C ILE A 11 -16.06 2.75 2.01
N GLU A 12 -17.13 3.40 2.44
CA GLU A 12 -17.12 4.82 2.81
C GLU A 12 -16.15 5.12 3.95
N GLN A 13 -16.08 4.26 4.97
CA GLN A 13 -15.11 4.41 6.06
C GLN A 13 -13.66 4.31 5.57
N PHE A 14 -13.37 3.37 4.67
CA PHE A 14 -12.03 3.27 4.09
C PHE A 14 -11.70 4.49 3.23
N LEU A 15 -12.62 4.93 2.38
CA LEU A 15 -12.42 6.13 1.56
C LEU A 15 -12.26 7.40 2.42
N GLY A 16 -12.98 7.49 3.54
CA GLY A 16 -12.81 8.54 4.54
C GLY A 16 -11.41 8.52 5.17
N LEU A 17 -10.89 7.35 5.55
CA LEU A 17 -9.50 7.24 6.01
C LEU A 17 -8.50 7.74 4.95
N VAL A 18 -8.70 7.38 3.68
CA VAL A 18 -7.82 7.82 2.60
C VAL A 18 -7.89 9.33 2.42
N LYS A 19 -9.10 9.91 2.42
CA LYS A 19 -9.30 11.36 2.23
C LYS A 19 -8.80 12.18 3.40
N ASP A 20 -9.27 11.86 4.60
CA ASP A 20 -9.09 12.71 5.78
C ASP A 20 -7.67 12.56 6.35
N THR A 21 -7.17 11.33 6.44
CA THR A 21 -5.91 11.03 7.12
C THR A 21 -4.75 10.93 6.13
N ILE A 22 -4.88 10.10 5.09
CA ILE A 22 -3.74 9.80 4.20
C ILE A 22 -3.45 10.96 3.26
N ALA A 23 -4.49 11.54 2.66
CA ALA A 23 -4.39 12.70 1.79
C ALA A 23 -4.47 14.04 2.55
N ALA A 24 -4.73 14.02 3.86
CA ALA A 24 -4.89 15.22 4.69
C ALA A 24 -5.90 16.24 4.11
N ASN A 25 -7.01 15.74 3.56
CA ASN A 25 -8.04 16.50 2.83
C ASN A 25 -7.57 17.21 1.55
N ASP A 26 -6.37 16.90 1.05
CA ASP A 26 -5.93 17.36 -0.28
C ASP A 26 -6.57 16.50 -1.38
N GLU A 27 -7.47 17.10 -2.15
CA GLU A 27 -8.22 16.40 -3.20
C GLU A 27 -7.32 15.86 -4.31
N LEU A 28 -6.24 16.56 -4.65
CA LEU A 28 -5.30 16.11 -5.70
C LEU A 28 -4.54 14.87 -5.25
N ILE A 29 -4.09 14.85 -4.00
CA ILE A 29 -3.41 13.69 -3.41
C ILE A 29 -4.39 12.51 -3.26
N TYR A 30 -5.61 12.77 -2.79
CA TYR A 30 -6.65 11.77 -2.66
C TYR A 30 -6.93 11.06 -3.99
N GLU A 31 -7.21 11.83 -5.04
CA GLU A 31 -7.44 11.32 -6.39
C GLU A 31 -6.22 10.57 -6.93
N TYR A 32 -5.00 11.09 -6.70
CA TYR A 32 -3.79 10.40 -7.11
C TYR A 32 -3.65 9.02 -6.46
N ILE A 33 -3.89 8.91 -5.14
CA ILE A 33 -3.82 7.63 -4.41
C ILE A 33 -4.80 6.61 -4.99
N LEU A 34 -6.06 7.03 -5.22
CA LEU A 34 -7.08 6.14 -5.77
C LEU A 34 -6.75 5.71 -7.20
N ASN A 35 -6.33 6.63 -8.06
CA ASN A 35 -5.94 6.33 -9.43
C ASN A 35 -4.68 5.45 -9.50
N TRP A 36 -3.72 5.68 -8.61
CA TRP A 36 -2.51 4.86 -8.51
C TRP A 36 -2.85 3.42 -8.14
N PHE A 37 -3.72 3.20 -7.14
CA PHE A 37 -4.14 1.85 -6.78
C PHE A 37 -5.04 1.20 -7.84
N SER A 38 -5.96 1.97 -8.44
CA SER A 38 -6.78 1.53 -9.58
C SER A 38 -5.91 1.03 -10.74
N PHE A 39 -4.83 1.77 -11.07
CA PHE A 39 -3.89 1.36 -12.10
C PHE A 39 -3.25 0.00 -11.80
N ILE A 40 -2.79 -0.22 -10.56
CA ILE A 40 -2.19 -1.51 -10.14
C ILE A 40 -3.17 -2.66 -10.37
N VAL A 41 -4.41 -2.51 -9.93
CA VAL A 41 -5.44 -3.56 -10.05
C VAL A 41 -5.82 -3.82 -11.51
N GLN A 42 -5.94 -2.77 -12.32
CA GLN A 42 -6.41 -2.88 -13.71
C GLN A 42 -5.29 -3.28 -14.69
N ASN A 43 -4.02 -3.01 -14.38
CA ASN A 43 -2.87 -3.22 -15.26
C ASN A 43 -1.88 -4.25 -14.69
N ILE A 44 -2.35 -5.49 -14.52
CA ILE A 44 -1.54 -6.59 -13.99
C ILE A 44 -0.23 -6.76 -14.79
N GLY A 45 0.88 -6.89 -14.06
CA GLY A 45 2.22 -7.09 -14.63
C GLY A 45 2.90 -5.80 -15.13
N LYS A 46 2.22 -4.65 -15.13
CA LYS A 46 2.86 -3.36 -15.40
C LYS A 46 3.32 -2.71 -14.10
N LYS A 47 4.56 -2.22 -14.10
CA LYS A 47 5.08 -1.44 -12.97
C LYS A 47 4.52 -0.03 -13.03
N THR A 48 4.18 0.52 -11.87
CA THR A 48 3.73 1.91 -11.71
C THR A 48 4.85 2.93 -11.92
N GLU A 49 6.11 2.47 -11.88
CA GLU A 49 7.34 3.29 -11.93
C GLU A 49 7.40 4.37 -10.83
N THR A 50 6.51 4.29 -9.85
CA THR A 50 6.29 5.26 -8.79
C THR A 50 5.97 4.54 -7.49
N SER A 51 6.44 5.09 -6.37
CA SER A 51 6.16 4.62 -5.01
C SER A 51 5.59 5.75 -4.17
N ILE A 52 4.60 5.44 -3.34
CA ILE A 52 4.02 6.39 -2.38
C ILE A 52 4.75 6.24 -1.04
N ILE A 53 5.19 7.36 -0.46
CA ILE A 53 5.81 7.42 0.86
C ILE A 53 4.82 8.03 1.84
N LEU A 54 4.49 7.30 2.91
CA LEU A 54 3.57 7.76 3.96
C LEU A 54 4.34 8.22 5.20
N GLN A 55 4.41 9.54 5.41
CA GLN A 55 5.06 10.15 6.57
C GLN A 55 4.03 10.72 7.53
N GLY A 56 4.28 10.57 8.83
CA GLY A 56 3.37 11.02 9.89
C GLY A 56 3.59 10.25 11.18
N LEU A 57 2.94 10.69 12.26
CA LEU A 57 3.06 10.09 13.58
C LEU A 57 2.62 8.61 13.59
N GLN A 58 3.13 7.84 14.54
CA GLN A 58 2.66 6.47 14.75
C GLN A 58 1.20 6.48 15.23
N GLY A 59 0.42 5.47 14.84
CA GLY A 59 -0.97 5.32 15.28
C GLY A 59 -2.00 6.14 14.50
N ILE A 60 -1.59 6.94 13.50
CA ILE A 60 -2.53 7.77 12.73
C ILE A 60 -3.36 7.01 11.69
N GLY A 61 -3.08 5.73 11.44
CA GLY A 61 -3.85 4.91 10.49
C GLY A 61 -3.12 4.51 9.20
N LYS A 62 -1.83 4.83 9.05
CA LYS A 62 -1.02 4.40 7.88
C LYS A 62 -1.08 2.89 7.63
N ASN A 63 -0.93 2.09 8.69
CA ASN A 63 -1.01 0.63 8.58
C ASN A 63 -2.42 0.14 8.27
N ALA A 64 -3.46 0.84 8.74
CA ALA A 64 -4.84 0.50 8.42
C ALA A 64 -5.10 0.63 6.91
N PHE A 65 -4.61 1.73 6.31
CA PHE A 65 -4.66 1.94 4.87
C PHE A 65 -3.92 0.83 4.10
N THR A 66 -2.64 0.59 4.41
CA THR A 66 -1.83 -0.39 3.67
C THR A 66 -2.34 -1.83 3.85
N ASN A 67 -2.86 -2.17 5.03
CA ASN A 67 -3.40 -3.49 5.30
C ASN A 67 -4.61 -3.81 4.40
N VAL A 68 -5.53 -2.85 4.23
CA VAL A 68 -6.69 -3.03 3.33
C VAL A 68 -6.23 -3.27 1.90
N LEU A 69 -5.28 -2.47 1.38
CA LEU A 69 -4.75 -2.67 0.02
C LEU A 69 -4.13 -4.06 -0.15
N CYS A 70 -3.39 -4.53 0.85
CA CYS A 70 -2.79 -5.85 0.81
C CYS A 70 -3.81 -6.98 0.87
N GLU A 71 -4.91 -6.84 1.63
CA GLU A 71 -6.01 -7.81 1.63
C GLU A 71 -6.74 -7.85 0.29
N LEU A 72 -6.98 -6.70 -0.34
CA LEU A 72 -7.56 -6.63 -1.69
C LEU A 72 -6.70 -7.33 -2.75
N LEU A 73 -5.38 -7.34 -2.53
CA LEU A 73 -4.39 -8.03 -3.37
C LEU A 73 -3.83 -9.29 -2.69
N ALA A 74 -4.63 -9.97 -1.85
CA ALA A 74 -4.17 -11.15 -1.12
C ALA A 74 -3.50 -12.18 -2.05
N GLY A 75 -2.33 -12.68 -1.66
CA GLY A 75 -1.48 -13.55 -2.49
C GLY A 75 -0.52 -12.81 -3.43
N TYR A 76 -0.90 -11.63 -3.92
CA TYR A 76 -0.10 -10.77 -4.81
C TYR A 76 0.51 -9.56 -4.11
N SER A 77 0.23 -9.38 -2.82
CA SER A 77 0.87 -8.36 -1.99
C SER A 77 1.93 -8.96 -1.06
N SER A 78 2.86 -8.10 -0.62
CA SER A 78 3.84 -8.39 0.44
C SER A 78 3.74 -7.30 1.51
N LYS A 79 3.52 -7.71 2.77
CA LYS A 79 3.37 -6.80 3.91
C LYS A 79 4.69 -6.71 4.68
N ASN A 80 4.99 -5.52 5.22
CA ASN A 80 6.01 -5.29 6.24
C ASN A 80 7.43 -5.76 5.86
N ILE A 81 7.90 -5.39 4.67
CA ILE A 81 9.31 -5.52 4.32
C ILE A 81 10.07 -4.47 5.15
N THR A 82 10.88 -4.91 6.10
CA THR A 82 11.60 -4.04 7.04
C THR A 82 13.08 -3.89 6.69
N ASP A 83 13.63 -4.83 5.91
CA ASP A 83 15.00 -4.78 5.41
C ASP A 83 15.01 -4.39 3.93
N ILE A 84 15.90 -3.48 3.58
CA ILE A 84 16.13 -3.10 2.19
C ILE A 84 16.83 -4.21 1.40
N ASP A 85 17.60 -5.07 2.07
CA ASP A 85 18.23 -6.24 1.46
C ASP A 85 17.18 -7.25 0.94
N ASP A 86 15.97 -7.27 1.51
CA ASP A 86 14.85 -8.07 0.98
C ASP A 86 14.30 -7.49 -0.35
N PHE A 87 14.63 -6.23 -0.66
CA PHE A 87 14.20 -5.52 -1.87
C PHE A 87 15.28 -5.49 -2.96
N VAL A 88 16.54 -5.26 -2.58
CA VAL A 88 17.69 -5.06 -3.51
C VAL A 88 18.78 -6.12 -3.40
N GLY A 89 18.68 -7.04 -2.44
CA GLY A 89 19.68 -8.10 -2.24
C GLY A 89 19.66 -9.15 -3.34
N LYS A 90 20.61 -10.09 -3.25
CA LYS A 90 20.74 -11.21 -4.22
C LYS A 90 19.51 -12.13 -4.29
N PHE A 91 18.65 -12.12 -3.27
CA PHE A 91 17.46 -12.96 -3.16
C PHE A 91 16.23 -12.08 -2.94
N ASN A 92 15.61 -11.63 -4.03
CA ASN A 92 14.43 -10.76 -4.03
C ASN A 92 13.11 -11.54 -4.04
N THR A 93 13.11 -12.79 -3.58
CA THR A 93 11.93 -13.68 -3.58
C THR A 93 10.75 -13.07 -2.82
N ALA A 94 11.01 -12.22 -1.82
CA ALA A 94 9.97 -11.51 -1.05
C ALA A 94 9.07 -10.59 -1.90
N ILE A 95 9.56 -10.12 -3.05
CA ILE A 95 8.84 -9.26 -4.00
C ILE A 95 8.55 -9.96 -5.34
N GLU A 96 8.99 -11.20 -5.50
CA GLU A 96 8.74 -11.98 -6.72
C GLU A 96 7.24 -12.27 -6.88
N ASN A 97 6.71 -12.06 -8.10
CA ASN A 97 5.29 -12.19 -8.42
C ASN A 97 4.36 -11.32 -7.57
N LYS A 98 4.87 -10.23 -6.99
CA LYS A 98 4.08 -9.26 -6.22
C LYS A 98 3.73 -8.04 -7.06
N MET A 99 2.48 -7.62 -6.94
CA MET A 99 1.95 -6.39 -7.53
C MET A 99 2.10 -5.19 -6.60
N LEU A 100 2.11 -5.44 -5.29
CA LEU A 100 2.26 -4.42 -4.24
C LEU A 100 3.18 -4.93 -3.13
N ALA A 101 4.14 -4.12 -2.73
CA ALA A 101 5.00 -4.40 -1.60
C ALA A 101 4.99 -3.19 -0.64
N ILE A 102 4.79 -3.47 0.65
CA ILE A 102 4.80 -2.44 1.70
C ILE A 102 6.12 -2.52 2.45
N ALA A 103 6.95 -1.50 2.25
CA ALA A 103 8.16 -1.28 3.01
C ALA A 103 7.82 -0.46 4.26
N ASN A 104 7.77 -1.09 5.43
CA ASN A 104 7.47 -0.39 6.69
C ASN A 104 8.74 -0.24 7.52
N GLU A 105 9.00 0.96 8.04
CA GLU A 105 10.18 1.27 8.87
C GLU A 105 11.53 0.85 8.25
N MET A 106 11.63 0.96 6.91
CA MET A 106 12.86 0.65 6.20
C MET A 106 13.98 1.53 6.74
N LYS A 107 15.02 0.89 7.30
CA LYS A 107 16.18 1.60 7.84
C LYS A 107 16.88 2.36 6.72
N ASN A 108 17.34 3.57 7.02
CA ASN A 108 18.11 4.36 6.08
C ASN A 108 19.39 3.60 5.67
N PHE A 109 19.66 3.53 4.37
CA PHE A 109 20.95 3.06 3.87
C PHE A 109 22.03 4.04 4.34
N GLY A 110 22.88 3.62 5.29
CA GLY A 110 23.99 4.44 5.80
C GLY A 110 24.16 4.46 7.32
N GLU A 111 23.16 4.03 8.10
CA GLU A 111 23.39 3.66 9.50
C GLU A 111 23.86 2.20 9.56
N SER A 112 25.08 1.99 9.07
CA SER A 112 25.86 0.81 9.41
C SER A 112 26.01 0.70 10.93
N ARG A 113 25.86 -0.53 11.43
CA ARG A 113 26.05 -0.99 12.80
C ARG A 113 27.14 -0.28 13.59
#